data_AF-E4YPX9-F1
#
_entry.id   AF-E4YPX9-F1
#
_cell.length_a   1.000
_cell.length_b   1.000
_cell.length_c   1.000
_cell.angle_alpha   90.00
_cell.angle_beta   90.00
_cell.angle_gamma   90.00
#
_symmetry.space_group_name_H-M   'P 1'
#
loop_
_entity.id
_entity.type
_entity.pdbx_description
1 polymer ?
#
loop_
_entity_poly.entity_id
_entity_poly.type
_entity_poly.pdbx_seq_one_letter_code
_entity_poly.pdbx_strand_id
1 'polypeptide(L)'
;MLIFRRFSWSCAAKIRSRPSTPEGSILYDLLTTGASKHQDINSASRASFKNILDESINYLIRKCTFLKIPLPEQLSLIRRDWLCVFLIKCALSGLSPSLALNEQNEREIYEEFRNMTEFVQNSRANENELTDIISAVVFNERSLQLSRLTQEHQLQLGNILLCVSEARRMDSQLLSSALFRDVELPIRQTIKFLQRMASKNY
;
A
#
# COMPACT_ATOMS: atom_id res chain seq x y z
N MET A 1 57.91 -4.32 -65.83
CA MET A 1 56.65 -3.63 -66.13
C MET A 1 55.76 -3.70 -64.89
N LEU A 2 55.47 -2.52 -64.32
CA LEU A 2 54.32 -2.17 -63.48
C LEU A 2 54.12 -2.82 -62.07
N ILE A 3 54.38 -1.96 -61.07
CA ILE A 3 53.49 -1.55 -59.97
C ILE A 3 53.40 -2.44 -58.71
N PHE A 4 54.02 -1.92 -57.63
CA PHE A 4 53.59 -2.05 -56.24
C PHE A 4 52.13 -1.61 -56.06
N ARG A 5 51.27 -2.43 -55.45
CA ARG A 5 50.10 -1.91 -54.72
C ARG A 5 50.07 -2.42 -53.28
N ARG A 6 50.34 -1.46 -52.40
CA ARG A 6 50.07 -1.42 -50.96
C ARG A 6 48.70 -2.04 -50.63
N PHE A 7 48.68 -2.97 -49.69
CA PHE A 7 47.50 -3.16 -48.84
C PHE A 7 47.39 -1.92 -47.94
N SER A 8 46.44 -1.04 -48.25
CA SER A 8 46.08 0.06 -47.36
C SER A 8 45.22 -0.47 -46.23
N TRP A 9 45.67 -0.26 -45.00
CA TRP A 9 44.78 -0.22 -43.85
C TRP A 9 43.86 1.00 -44.01
N SER A 10 42.57 0.77 -44.20
CA SER A 10 41.55 1.80 -43.98
C SER A 10 40.79 1.46 -42.70
N CYS A 11 41.20 2.12 -41.62
CA CYS A 11 40.33 2.39 -40.48
C CYS A 11 39.11 3.17 -40.98
N ALA A 12 38.05 2.48 -41.38
CA ALA A 12 36.74 3.09 -41.48
C ALA A 12 36.12 3.06 -40.08
N ALA A 13 36.44 4.10 -39.30
CA ALA A 13 35.67 4.47 -38.12
C ALA A 13 34.18 4.48 -38.52
N LYS A 14 33.38 3.64 -37.88
CA LYS A 14 31.92 3.76 -37.92
C LYS A 14 31.58 5.04 -37.16
N ILE A 15 31.62 6.16 -37.89
CA ILE A 15 31.15 7.46 -37.42
C ILE A 15 29.70 7.25 -37.01
N ARG A 16 29.46 7.14 -35.71
CA ARG A 16 28.13 7.28 -35.12
C ARG A 16 27.68 8.69 -35.47
N SER A 17 26.88 8.81 -36.52
CA SER A 17 26.23 10.05 -36.91
C SER A 17 25.48 10.59 -35.70
N ARG A 18 25.72 11.86 -35.38
CA ARG A 18 24.91 12.62 -34.42
C ARG A 18 23.44 12.45 -34.82
N PRO A 19 22.53 12.10 -33.90
CA PRO A 19 21.12 12.03 -34.22
C PRO A 19 20.66 13.43 -34.67
N SER A 20 19.97 13.49 -35.81
CA SER A 20 19.45 14.71 -36.43
C SER A 20 18.20 15.25 -35.71
N THR A 21 17.67 14.50 -34.74
CA THR A 21 16.55 14.87 -33.89
C THR A 21 16.93 14.74 -32.42
N PRO A 22 16.47 15.64 -31.53
CA PRO A 22 16.79 15.58 -30.10
C PRO A 22 16.40 14.23 -29.49
N GLU A 23 15.27 13.68 -29.95
CA GLU A 23 14.59 12.46 -29.49
C GLU A 23 15.42 11.17 -29.55
N GLY A 24 16.53 11.15 -30.30
CA GLY A 24 17.42 9.98 -30.40
C GLY A 24 18.74 10.12 -29.63
N SER A 25 18.92 11.19 -28.86
CA SER A 25 20.16 11.40 -28.11
C SER A 25 20.04 10.88 -26.68
N ILE A 26 21.07 10.18 -26.20
CA ILE A 26 21.17 9.72 -24.80
C ILE A 26 21.03 10.91 -23.83
N LEU A 27 21.45 12.11 -24.25
CA LEU A 27 21.32 13.35 -23.49
C LEU A 27 19.87 13.84 -23.43
N TYR A 28 19.08 13.68 -24.50
CA TYR A 28 17.64 13.91 -24.48
C TYR A 28 16.92 12.85 -23.66
N ASP A 29 17.29 11.57 -23.78
CA ASP A 29 16.76 10.53 -22.91
C ASP A 29 17.09 10.85 -21.46
N LEU A 30 18.32 11.24 -21.10
CA LEU A 30 18.71 11.63 -19.73
C LEU A 30 18.04 12.93 -19.25
N LEU A 31 17.79 13.90 -20.13
CA LEU A 31 17.10 15.14 -19.76
C LEU A 31 15.57 14.96 -19.67
N THR A 32 14.99 14.07 -20.46
CA THR A 32 13.55 13.73 -20.43
C THR A 32 13.21 12.63 -19.41
N THR A 33 14.17 11.76 -19.07
CA THR A 33 14.08 10.85 -17.90
C THR A 33 14.56 11.52 -16.61
N GLY A 34 15.41 12.55 -16.67
CA GLY A 34 15.65 13.45 -15.54
C GLY A 34 14.45 14.37 -15.27
N ALA A 35 13.71 14.72 -16.32
CA ALA A 35 12.34 15.23 -16.25
C ALA A 35 11.32 14.09 -16.31
N SER A 36 11.68 12.89 -15.81
CA SER A 36 10.71 11.83 -15.62
C SER A 36 9.61 12.41 -14.76
N LYS A 37 8.46 12.53 -15.41
CA LYS A 37 7.12 12.52 -14.84
C LYS A 37 7.23 12.24 -13.34
N HIS A 38 7.06 13.28 -12.54
CA HIS A 38 6.43 13.11 -11.25
C HIS A 38 5.20 12.26 -11.53
N GLN A 39 5.34 10.94 -11.36
CA GLN A 39 4.20 10.05 -11.20
C GLN A 39 3.69 10.39 -9.81
N ASP A 40 3.03 11.56 -9.75
CA ASP A 40 1.87 11.69 -8.90
C ASP A 40 1.10 10.39 -9.07
N ILE A 41 1.04 9.61 -8.00
CA ILE A 41 0.17 8.45 -7.84
C ILE A 41 -1.02 8.65 -8.78
N ASN A 42 -1.17 7.78 -9.80
CA ASN A 42 -2.31 7.88 -10.72
C ASN A 42 -3.54 8.16 -9.85
N SER A 43 -4.24 9.26 -10.09
CA SER A 43 -5.34 9.71 -9.22
C SER A 43 -6.34 8.57 -8.90
N ALA A 44 -6.45 7.61 -9.83
CA ALA A 44 -7.12 6.33 -9.68
C ALA A 44 -6.62 5.46 -8.50
N SER A 45 -5.32 5.25 -8.28
CA SER A 45 -4.83 4.43 -7.17
C SER A 45 -4.98 5.13 -5.81
N ARG A 46 -4.81 6.46 -5.71
CA ARG A 46 -5.18 7.19 -4.47
C ARG A 46 -6.67 7.05 -4.17
N ALA A 47 -7.52 7.16 -5.19
CA ALA A 47 -8.96 7.00 -5.03
C ALA A 47 -9.31 5.58 -4.53
N SER A 48 -8.67 4.55 -5.07
CA SER A 48 -8.83 3.17 -4.60
C SER A 48 -8.41 3.00 -3.14
N PHE A 49 -7.23 3.51 -2.75
CA PHE A 49 -6.79 3.46 -1.35
C PHE A 49 -7.76 4.21 -0.42
N LYS A 50 -8.28 5.36 -0.86
CA LYS A 50 -9.26 6.12 -0.07
C LYS A 50 -10.57 5.37 0.09
N ASN A 51 -11.04 4.67 -0.95
CA ASN A 51 -12.23 3.82 -0.86
C ASN A 51 -12.01 2.66 0.12
N ILE A 52 -10.84 2.01 0.07
CA ILE A 52 -10.49 0.94 1.02
C ILE A 52 -10.40 1.49 2.45
N LEU A 53 -9.87 2.69 2.64
CA LEU A 53 -9.85 3.36 3.94
C LEU A 53 -11.26 3.62 4.46
N ASP A 54 -12.15 4.17 3.62
CA ASP A 54 -13.56 4.39 3.95
C ASP A 54 -14.25 3.07 4.33
N GLU A 55 -13.97 1.98 3.61
CA GLU A 55 -14.49 0.64 3.94
C GLU A 55 -13.95 0.10 5.25
N SER A 56 -12.66 0.32 5.53
CA SER A 56 -11.99 -0.13 6.76
C SER A 56 -12.58 0.57 7.98
N ILE A 57 -12.77 1.88 7.90
CA ILE A 57 -13.42 2.68 8.94
C ILE A 57 -14.88 2.25 9.10
N ASN A 58 -15.62 2.06 8.00
CA ASN A 58 -16.98 1.54 8.08
C ASN A 58 -17.07 0.18 8.75
N TYR A 59 -16.15 -0.72 8.45
CA TYR A 59 -16.09 -2.05 9.06
C TYR A 59 -15.92 -1.94 10.58
N LEU A 60 -14.99 -1.09 11.04
CA LEU A 60 -14.79 -0.82 12.47
C LEU A 60 -16.04 -0.27 13.14
N ILE A 61 -16.70 0.69 12.51
CA ILE A 61 -17.85 1.40 13.07
C ILE A 61 -19.11 0.53 13.11
N ARG A 62 -19.33 -0.35 12.11
CA ARG A 62 -20.53 -1.18 11.99
C ARG A 62 -20.61 -2.32 13.01
N LYS A 63 -19.52 -2.66 13.70
CA LYS A 63 -19.54 -3.67 14.76
C LYS A 63 -20.40 -3.17 15.92
N CYS A 64 -21.36 -4.00 16.35
CA CYS A 64 -22.36 -3.65 17.37
C CYS A 64 -21.77 -3.22 18.71
N THR A 65 -20.53 -3.62 19.00
CA THR A 65 -19.77 -3.24 20.19
C THR A 65 -19.23 -1.82 20.07
N PHE A 66 -18.88 -1.36 18.87
CA PHE A 66 -18.26 -0.04 18.64
C PHE A 66 -19.19 1.12 19.03
N LEU A 67 -20.47 1.04 18.65
CA LEU A 67 -21.47 2.07 18.97
C LEU A 67 -21.78 2.21 20.46
N LYS A 68 -21.47 1.19 21.27
CA LYS A 68 -21.71 1.20 22.72
C LYS A 68 -20.58 1.87 23.50
N ILE A 69 -19.44 2.11 22.85
CA ILE A 69 -18.25 2.70 23.45
C ILE A 69 -18.39 4.24 23.44
N PRO A 70 -17.92 4.97 24.47
CA PRO A 70 -17.86 6.43 24.45
C PRO A 70 -17.04 6.97 23.27
N LEU A 71 -17.43 8.13 22.71
CA LEU A 71 -16.77 8.73 21.55
C LEU A 71 -15.23 8.88 21.68
N PRO A 72 -14.66 9.30 22.83
CA PRO A 72 -13.20 9.37 22.98
C PRO A 72 -12.52 8.00 22.83
N GLU A 73 -13.13 6.95 23.35
CA GLU A 73 -12.63 5.58 23.26
C GLU A 73 -12.81 5.00 21.85
N GLN A 74 -13.91 5.34 21.16
CA GLN A 74 -14.11 5.01 19.73
C GLN A 74 -12.99 5.57 18.86
N LEU A 75 -12.64 6.85 19.05
CA LEU A 75 -11.55 7.50 18.33
C LEU A 75 -10.19 6.89 18.69
N SER A 76 -9.97 6.55 19.95
CA SER A 76 -8.75 5.86 20.40
C SER A 76 -8.60 4.47 19.75
N LEU A 77 -9.69 3.69 19.69
CA LEU A 77 -9.70 2.38 19.04
C LEU A 77 -9.37 2.51 17.56
N ILE A 78 -9.99 3.44 16.85
CA ILE A 78 -9.71 3.66 15.44
C ILE A 78 -8.27 4.11 15.24
N ARG A 79 -7.75 5.06 16.02
CA ARG A 79 -6.34 5.50 15.94
C ARG A 79 -5.36 4.34 16.06
N ARG A 80 -5.68 3.37 16.94
CA ARG A 80 -4.83 2.21 17.18
C ARG A 80 -4.92 1.16 16.08
N ASP A 81 -6.11 0.89 15.57
CA ASP A 81 -6.38 -0.34 14.82
C ASP A 81 -6.76 -0.14 13.34
N TRP A 82 -6.97 1.11 12.89
CA TRP A 82 -7.35 1.37 11.50
C TRP A 82 -6.38 0.78 10.50
N LEU A 83 -5.07 0.85 10.79
CA LEU A 83 -4.02 0.38 9.89
C LEU A 83 -4.06 -1.14 9.73
N CYS A 84 -4.35 -1.88 10.80
CA CYS A 84 -4.49 -3.33 10.76
C CYS A 84 -5.64 -3.76 9.84
N VAL A 85 -6.80 -3.10 9.96
CA VAL A 85 -7.98 -3.37 9.12
C VAL A 85 -7.71 -2.97 7.68
N PHE A 86 -7.08 -1.81 7.48
CA PHE A 86 -6.72 -1.28 6.18
C PHE A 86 -5.77 -2.22 5.43
N LEU A 87 -4.73 -2.74 6.10
CA LEU A 87 -3.79 -3.71 5.54
C LEU A 87 -4.49 -4.96 5.02
N ILE A 88 -5.36 -5.56 5.85
CA ILE A 88 -6.08 -6.78 5.47
C ILE A 88 -7.03 -6.50 4.30
N LYS A 89 -7.72 -5.35 4.29
CA LYS A 89 -8.60 -4.98 3.17
C LYS A 89 -7.83 -4.65 1.88
N CYS A 90 -6.66 -4.04 1.97
CA CYS A 90 -5.75 -3.87 0.83
C CYS A 90 -5.32 -5.23 0.26
N ALA A 91 -5.00 -6.18 1.15
CA ALA A 91 -4.65 -7.54 0.75
C ALA A 91 -5.82 -8.21 0.00
N LEU A 92 -7.03 -8.20 0.58
CA LEU A 92 -8.24 -8.74 -0.04
C LEU A 92 -8.57 -8.11 -1.40
N SER A 93 -8.33 -6.80 -1.54
CA SER A 93 -8.64 -6.07 -2.78
C SER A 93 -7.60 -6.29 -3.89
N GLY A 94 -6.52 -7.04 -3.62
CA GLY A 94 -5.39 -7.17 -4.54
C GLY A 94 -4.64 -5.85 -4.76
N LEU A 95 -4.86 -4.85 -3.91
CA LEU A 95 -4.32 -3.50 -4.10
C LEU A 95 -2.91 -3.46 -3.51
N SER A 96 -1.90 -3.72 -4.35
CA SER A 96 -0.52 -3.53 -3.95
C SER A 96 -0.10 -2.06 -4.14
N PRO A 97 0.46 -1.43 -3.12
CA PRO A 97 1.01 -0.09 -3.25
C PRO A 97 2.17 -0.05 -4.26
N SER A 98 2.01 0.62 -5.41
CA SER A 98 3.11 0.97 -6.33
C SER A 98 3.34 2.49 -6.33
N LEU A 99 4.52 2.93 -5.92
CA LEU A 99 4.83 4.36 -5.75
C LEU A 99 6.31 4.66 -6.00
N ALA A 100 6.55 5.84 -6.55
CA ALA A 100 7.81 6.56 -6.46
C ALA A 100 7.70 7.57 -5.31
N LEU A 101 8.21 7.22 -4.13
CA LEU A 101 8.28 8.14 -2.98
C LEU A 101 9.57 8.95 -3.06
N ASN A 102 9.56 10.19 -2.57
CA ASN A 102 10.73 11.07 -2.66
C ASN A 102 11.64 10.98 -1.43
N GLU A 103 11.06 10.68 -0.27
CA GLU A 103 11.78 10.59 1.00
C GLU A 103 12.14 9.13 1.33
N GLN A 104 13.36 8.92 1.81
CA GLN A 104 13.87 7.60 2.15
C GLN A 104 13.03 6.91 3.24
N ASN A 105 12.63 7.67 4.28
CA ASN A 105 11.81 7.12 5.36
C ASN A 105 10.41 6.73 4.88
N GLU A 106 9.80 7.53 3.99
CA GLU A 106 8.51 7.18 3.40
C GLU A 106 8.63 5.93 2.53
N ARG A 107 9.73 5.76 1.78
CA ARG A 107 9.98 4.54 0.99
C ARG A 107 10.04 3.30 1.88
N GLU A 108 10.80 3.34 2.96
CA GLU A 108 11.00 2.19 3.84
C GLU A 108 9.67 1.72 4.46
N ILE A 109 8.90 2.64 5.06
CA ILE A 109 7.61 2.30 5.66
C ILE A 109 6.60 1.79 4.63
N TYR A 110 6.67 2.32 3.41
CA TYR A 110 5.78 1.93 2.33
C TYR A 110 6.13 0.56 1.75
N GLU A 111 7.43 0.27 1.59
CA GLU A 111 7.92 -1.05 1.21
C GLU A 111 7.56 -2.09 2.26
N GLU A 112 7.70 -1.76 3.54
CA GLU A 112 7.25 -2.63 4.64
C GLU A 112 5.74 -2.91 4.55
N PHE A 113 4.92 -1.86 4.37
CA PHE A 113 3.47 -2.00 4.20
C PHE A 113 3.11 -2.86 2.99
N ARG A 114 3.81 -2.66 1.88
CA ARG A 114 3.64 -3.43 0.65
C ARG A 114 3.99 -4.90 0.87
N ASN A 115 5.13 -5.20 1.46
CA ASN A 115 5.59 -6.56 1.73
C ASN A 115 4.59 -7.31 2.60
N MET A 116 4.04 -6.65 3.63
CA MET A 116 2.99 -7.23 4.47
C MET A 116 1.69 -7.47 3.71
N THR A 117 1.29 -6.52 2.86
CA THR A 117 0.07 -6.68 2.03
C THR A 117 0.21 -7.86 1.07
N GLU A 118 1.37 -7.99 0.41
CA GLU A 118 1.69 -9.11 -0.48
C GLU A 118 1.81 -10.43 0.28
N PHE A 119 2.35 -10.41 1.49
CA PHE A 119 2.40 -11.59 2.36
C PHE A 119 0.99 -12.12 2.68
N VAL A 120 0.08 -11.23 3.10
CA VAL A 120 -1.31 -11.61 3.41
C VAL A 120 -2.03 -12.07 2.14
N GLN A 121 -1.81 -11.44 0.99
CA GLN A 121 -2.35 -11.92 -0.30
C GLN A 121 -1.91 -13.34 -0.64
N ASN A 122 -0.63 -13.65 -0.42
CA ASN A 122 -0.05 -14.95 -0.72
C ASN A 122 -0.42 -16.04 0.29
N SER A 123 -0.96 -15.67 1.46
CA SER A 123 -1.34 -16.62 2.52
C SER A 123 -2.50 -17.55 2.15
N ARG A 124 -3.21 -17.28 1.04
CA ARG A 124 -4.41 -18.01 0.58
C ARG A 124 -5.56 -18.09 1.60
N ALA A 125 -5.51 -17.30 2.66
CA ALA A 125 -6.59 -17.21 3.65
C ALA A 125 -7.88 -16.72 2.98
N ASN A 126 -9.01 -17.31 3.36
CA ASN A 126 -10.31 -16.91 2.84
C ASN A 126 -10.76 -15.58 3.46
N GLU A 127 -11.67 -14.87 2.79
CA GLU A 127 -12.20 -13.58 3.25
C GLU A 127 -12.82 -13.67 4.65
N ASN A 128 -13.53 -14.77 4.93
CA ASN A 128 -14.12 -15.01 6.25
C ASN A 128 -13.05 -15.15 7.34
N GLU A 129 -11.96 -15.85 7.06
CA GLU A 129 -10.87 -16.07 8.03
C GLU A 129 -10.15 -14.74 8.35
N LEU A 130 -9.91 -13.93 7.33
CA LEU A 130 -9.32 -12.60 7.48
C LEU A 130 -10.26 -11.64 8.25
N THR A 131 -11.56 -11.75 8.03
CA THR A 131 -12.60 -10.99 8.76
C THR A 131 -12.67 -11.39 10.24
N ASP A 132 -12.53 -12.68 10.53
CA ASP A 132 -12.45 -13.21 11.89
C ASP A 132 -11.16 -12.77 12.59
N ILE A 133 -10.03 -12.74 11.89
CA ILE A 133 -8.77 -12.18 12.41
C ILE A 133 -8.93 -10.70 12.77
N ILE A 134 -9.51 -9.88 11.89
CA ILE A 134 -9.78 -8.48 12.20
C ILE A 134 -10.61 -8.38 13.48
N SER A 135 -11.67 -9.19 13.57
CA SER A 135 -12.57 -9.20 14.72
C SER A 135 -11.83 -9.55 16.03
N ALA A 136 -10.99 -10.59 15.99
CA ALA A 136 -10.20 -11.04 17.14
C ALA A 136 -9.13 -10.02 17.55
N VAL A 137 -8.39 -9.43 16.60
CA VAL A 137 -7.27 -8.54 16.90
C VAL A 137 -7.71 -7.15 17.36
N VAL A 138 -8.79 -6.64 16.78
CA VAL A 138 -9.27 -5.27 17.04
C VAL A 138 -10.22 -5.23 18.23
N PHE A 139 -11.15 -6.18 18.32
CA PHE A 139 -12.20 -6.19 19.35
C PHE A 139 -11.91 -7.17 20.50
N ASN A 140 -10.75 -7.85 20.47
CA ASN A 140 -10.39 -8.88 21.44
C ASN A 140 -11.49 -9.95 21.58
N GLU A 141 -12.20 -10.25 20.48
CA GLU A 141 -13.23 -11.27 20.43
C GLU A 141 -12.54 -12.64 20.53
N ARG A 142 -12.79 -13.36 21.64
CA ARG A 142 -12.16 -14.65 21.98
C ARG A 142 -12.54 -15.81 21.03
N SER A 143 -13.25 -15.55 19.94
CA SER A 143 -13.98 -16.57 19.18
C SER A 143 -13.29 -17.05 17.91
N LEU A 144 -11.96 -17.00 17.81
CA LEU A 144 -11.29 -17.82 16.79
C LEU A 144 -11.44 -19.28 17.23
N GLN A 145 -12.39 -20.00 16.61
CA GLN A 145 -12.58 -21.44 16.84
C GLN A 145 -11.44 -22.23 16.16
N LEU A 146 -10.23 -22.06 16.68
CA LEU A 146 -8.99 -22.68 16.19
C LEU A 146 -9.07 -24.20 16.14
N SER A 147 -9.92 -24.80 16.98
CA SER A 147 -10.13 -26.24 17.08
C SER A 147 -10.77 -26.88 15.84
N ARG A 148 -11.33 -26.08 14.91
CA ARG A 148 -11.95 -26.58 13.67
C ARG A 148 -11.04 -26.49 12.45
N LEU A 149 -9.87 -25.89 12.60
CA LEU A 149 -8.95 -25.61 11.50
C LEU A 149 -7.87 -26.68 11.41
N THR A 150 -7.42 -26.98 10.19
CA THR A 150 -6.27 -27.87 10.00
C THR A 150 -5.00 -27.19 10.53
N GLN A 151 -3.97 -27.98 10.84
CA GLN A 151 -2.69 -27.46 11.33
C GLN A 151 -2.05 -26.43 10.37
N GLU A 152 -2.24 -26.61 9.05
CA GLU A 152 -1.78 -25.67 8.03
C GLU A 152 -2.49 -24.31 8.12
N HIS A 153 -3.82 -24.32 8.24
CA HIS A 153 -4.59 -23.07 8.41
C HIS A 153 -4.25 -22.37 9.73
N GLN A 154 -4.02 -23.12 10.81
CA GLN A 154 -3.58 -22.54 12.09
C GLN A 154 -2.24 -21.82 11.96
N LEU A 155 -1.29 -22.39 11.22
CA LEU A 155 0.02 -21.79 10.98
C LEU A 155 -0.09 -20.53 10.09
N GLN A 156 -0.93 -20.58 9.04
CA GLN A 156 -1.23 -19.42 8.21
C GLN A 156 -1.84 -18.28 9.02
N LEU A 157 -2.85 -18.56 9.84
CA LEU A 157 -3.45 -17.57 10.73
C LEU A 157 -2.44 -17.01 11.73
N GLY A 158 -1.57 -17.85 12.29
CA GLY A 158 -0.49 -17.42 13.16
C GLY A 158 0.44 -16.40 12.47
N ASN A 159 0.83 -16.68 11.23
CA ASN A 159 1.67 -15.76 10.47
C ASN A 159 0.97 -14.46 10.11
N ILE A 160 -0.32 -14.50 9.77
CA ILE A 160 -1.11 -13.29 9.51
C ILE A 160 -1.24 -12.47 10.80
N LEU A 161 -1.44 -13.10 11.96
CA LEU A 161 -1.49 -12.41 13.25
C LEU A 161 -0.15 -11.73 13.60
N LEU A 162 0.98 -12.37 13.29
CA LEU A 162 2.29 -11.75 13.45
C LEU A 162 2.43 -10.52 12.54
N CYS A 163 2.06 -10.65 11.27
CA CYS A 163 2.07 -9.54 10.30
C CYS A 163 1.18 -8.38 10.76
N VAL A 164 -0.03 -8.66 11.28
CA VAL A 164 -0.91 -7.63 11.85
C VAL A 164 -0.30 -6.98 13.09
N SER A 165 0.40 -7.75 13.93
CA SER A 165 1.11 -7.21 15.09
C SER A 165 2.27 -6.30 14.69
N GLU A 166 2.96 -6.60 13.60
CA GLU A 166 4.01 -5.74 13.02
C GLU A 166 3.40 -4.46 12.46
N ALA A 167 2.29 -4.56 11.72
CA ALA A 167 1.55 -3.41 11.21
C ALA A 167 1.13 -2.42 12.31
N ARG A 168 0.79 -2.91 13.51
CA ARG A 168 0.43 -2.07 14.67
C ARG A 168 1.61 -1.26 15.21
N ARG A 169 2.86 -1.68 14.95
CA ARG A 169 4.08 -0.98 15.38
C ARG A 169 4.56 0.05 14.37
N MET A 170 4.01 0.05 13.15
CA MET A 170 4.36 1.01 12.12
C MET A 170 3.93 2.43 12.49
N ASP A 171 4.68 3.41 11.98
CA ASP A 171 4.29 4.81 12.09
C ASP A 171 3.10 5.11 11.15
N SER A 172 1.90 5.01 11.73
CA SER A 172 0.64 5.29 11.04
C SER A 172 0.56 6.70 10.46
N GLN A 173 1.27 7.69 11.02
CA GLN A 173 1.27 9.06 10.52
C GLN A 173 2.11 9.18 9.26
N LEU A 174 3.32 8.62 9.30
CA LEU A 174 4.23 8.60 8.16
C LEU A 174 3.60 7.83 6.99
N LEU A 175 2.97 6.69 7.26
CA LEU A 175 2.28 5.93 6.23
C LEU A 175 1.06 6.67 5.66
N SER A 176 0.28 7.36 6.50
CA SER A 176 -0.84 8.19 6.03
C SER A 176 -0.37 9.37 5.17
N SER A 177 0.76 9.99 5.53
CA SER A 177 1.42 10.99 4.69
C SER A 177 1.83 10.41 3.33
N ALA A 178 2.50 9.26 3.33
CA ALA A 178 2.97 8.62 2.10
C ALA A 178 1.81 8.21 1.16
N LEU A 179 0.74 7.64 1.71
CA LEU A 179 -0.40 7.14 0.92
C LEU A 179 -1.35 8.25 0.46
N PHE A 180 -1.60 9.23 1.31
CA PHE A 180 -2.71 10.18 1.13
C PHE A 180 -2.28 11.64 1.06
N ARG A 181 -1.03 11.97 1.40
CA ARG A 181 -0.55 13.33 1.66
C ARG A 181 -1.35 14.07 2.73
N ASP A 182 -2.00 13.32 3.63
CA ASP A 182 -2.79 13.85 4.74
C ASP A 182 -2.68 12.87 5.92
N VAL A 183 -2.04 13.31 6.99
CA VAL A 183 -1.79 12.53 8.21
C VAL A 183 -3.09 12.25 8.99
N GLU A 184 -4.07 13.16 8.90
CA GLU A 184 -5.30 13.08 9.69
C GLU A 184 -6.48 12.49 8.91
N LEU A 185 -6.28 12.10 7.64
CA LEU A 185 -7.35 11.60 6.79
C LEU A 185 -8.16 10.45 7.44
N PRO A 186 -7.55 9.42 8.06
CA PRO A 186 -8.30 8.35 8.71
C PRO A 186 -9.22 8.85 9.83
N ILE A 187 -8.75 9.81 10.62
CA ILE A 187 -9.50 10.37 11.76
C ILE A 187 -10.61 11.28 11.26
N ARG A 188 -10.34 12.09 10.24
CA ARG A 188 -11.33 12.98 9.64
C ARG A 188 -12.47 12.20 8.99
N GLN A 189 -12.17 11.10 8.29
CA GLN A 189 -13.18 10.21 7.72
C GLN A 189 -14.02 9.56 8.82
N THR A 190 -13.40 9.14 9.92
CA THR A 190 -14.08 8.59 11.08
C THR A 190 -15.10 9.56 11.67
N ILE A 191 -14.69 10.79 11.97
CA ILE A 191 -15.57 11.83 12.52
C ILE A 191 -16.74 12.07 11.55
N LYS A 192 -16.46 12.18 10.25
CA LYS A 192 -17.47 12.37 9.21
C LYS A 192 -18.47 11.21 9.16
N PHE A 193 -18.03 9.97 9.33
CA PHE A 193 -18.91 8.80 9.39
C PHE A 193 -19.79 8.83 10.63
N LEU A 194 -19.23 9.09 11.80
CA LEU A 194 -19.98 9.16 13.06
C LEU A 194 -21.04 10.26 13.02
N GLN A 195 -20.71 11.44 12.49
CA GLN A 195 -21.66 12.53 12.30
C GLN A 195 -22.82 12.14 11.36
N ARG A 196 -22.52 11.48 10.24
CA ARG A 196 -23.55 11.00 9.28
C ARG A 196 -24.48 9.96 9.86
N MET A 197 -24.00 9.11 10.77
CA MET A 197 -24.85 8.14 11.44
C MET A 197 -25.74 8.82 12.49
N ALA A 198 -25.19 9.75 13.26
CA ALA A 198 -25.97 10.52 14.23
C ALA A 198 -27.11 11.30 13.55
N SER A 199 -26.86 11.88 12.37
CA SER A 199 -27.87 12.62 11.60
C SER A 199 -28.93 11.76 10.92
N LYS A 200 -28.79 10.43 10.89
CA LYS A 200 -29.77 9.51 10.31
C LYS A 200 -30.73 8.90 11.35
N ASN A 201 -30.43 9.09 12.63
CA ASN A 201 -31.22 8.57 13.76
C ASN A 201 -32.12 9.64 14.42
N TYR A 202 -32.21 10.82 13.81
CA TYR A 202 -33.14 11.91 14.12
C TYR A 202 -33.88 12.30 12.83
#